data_AF-A0A4D4N6Y3-F1
#
_entry.id   AF-A0A4D4N6Y3-F1
#
_cell.length_a   1.000
_cell.length_b   1.000
_cell.length_c   1.000
_cell.angle_alpha   90.00
_cell.angle_beta   90.00
_cell.angle_gamma   90.00
#
_symmetry.space_group_name_H-M   'P 1'
#
loop_
_entity.id
_entity.type
_entity.pdbx_description
1 polymer ?
#
loop_
_entity_poly.entity_id
_entity_poly.type
_entity_poly.pdbx_seq_one_letter_code
_entity_poly.pdbx_strand_id
1 'polypeptide(L)'
;MSARQSLESAVDVARDLLSLSAEGTAVPTVAELHEAVRRFALVEFDVPDSPDSDGFLFQYGKVNWLPEPTFVVGFVRQLAVADVKGEHECYSQVLLEYRYAMDPNLGLIGGHEDWWFRDGPKSFEEWIRSVEGDPIWGLVSGKNPYGFEASQDQV
;
A
#
# COMPACT_ATOMS: atom_id res chain seq x y z
N MET A 1 -22.03 -12.78 -9.78
CA MET A 1 -20.59 -13.06 -9.70
C MET A 1 -19.91 -11.87 -10.34
N SER A 2 -19.21 -11.04 -9.55
CA SER A 2 -18.38 -9.99 -10.14
C SER A 2 -17.19 -10.68 -10.82
N ALA A 3 -16.80 -10.24 -12.02
CA ALA A 3 -15.60 -10.75 -12.64
C ALA A 3 -14.38 -10.25 -11.85
N ARG A 4 -13.43 -11.14 -11.54
CA ARG A 4 -12.15 -10.77 -10.94
C ARG A 4 -11.38 -9.86 -11.92
N GLN A 5 -10.67 -8.88 -11.39
CA GLN A 5 -9.86 -7.95 -12.19
C GLN A 5 -8.48 -8.52 -12.50
N SER A 6 -7.89 -8.08 -13.61
CA SER A 6 -6.52 -8.43 -13.98
C SER A 6 -5.51 -7.75 -13.06
N LEU A 7 -4.44 -8.46 -12.72
CA LEU A 7 -3.31 -7.91 -11.95
C LEU A 7 -2.67 -6.72 -12.66
N GLU A 8 -2.65 -6.70 -13.99
CA GLU A 8 -2.10 -5.59 -14.79
C GLU A 8 -2.83 -4.27 -14.55
N SER A 9 -4.09 -4.32 -14.12
CA SER A 9 -4.91 -3.12 -13.85
C SER A 9 -4.80 -2.62 -12.41
N ALA A 10 -4.08 -3.31 -11.53
CA ALA A 10 -4.16 -3.08 -10.10
C ALA A 10 -3.69 -1.67 -9.67
N VAL A 11 -2.60 -1.16 -10.25
CA VAL A 11 -2.14 0.22 -9.98
C VAL A 11 -3.10 1.28 -10.52
N ASP A 12 -3.69 1.04 -11.70
CA ASP A 12 -4.61 2.01 -12.31
C ASP A 12 -5.90 2.09 -11.50
N VAL A 13 -6.39 0.95 -10.99
CA VAL A 13 -7.51 0.91 -10.04
C VAL A 13 -7.18 1.70 -8.78
N ALA A 14 -5.97 1.54 -8.22
CA ALA A 14 -5.57 2.27 -7.03
C ALA A 14 -5.46 3.80 -7.29
N ARG A 15 -4.92 4.19 -8.45
CA ARG A 15 -4.84 5.59 -8.88
C ARG A 15 -6.23 6.20 -9.08
N ASP A 16 -7.14 5.49 -9.73
CA ASP A 16 -8.53 5.93 -9.93
C ASP A 16 -9.25 6.13 -8.60
N LEU A 17 -9.06 5.22 -7.63
CA LEU A 17 -9.64 5.32 -6.29
C LEU A 17 -9.12 6.56 -5.53
N LEU A 18 -7.87 6.94 -5.76
CA LEU A 18 -7.26 8.15 -5.22
C LEU A 18 -7.51 9.39 -6.07
N SER A 19 -8.26 9.26 -7.19
CA SER A 19 -8.47 10.32 -8.19
C SER A 19 -7.15 10.93 -8.69
N LEU A 20 -6.10 10.12 -8.80
CA LEU A 20 -4.79 10.58 -9.22
C LEU A 20 -4.74 10.73 -10.75
N SER A 21 -4.58 11.96 -11.25
CA SER A 21 -4.27 12.23 -12.65
C SER A 21 -2.78 12.02 -12.97
N ALA A 22 -2.49 11.58 -14.20
CA ALA A 22 -1.14 11.33 -14.72
C ALA A 22 -0.24 12.59 -14.79
N GLU A 23 -0.82 13.79 -14.71
CA GLU A 23 -0.10 15.06 -14.71
C GLU A 23 -0.43 15.87 -13.44
N GLY A 24 0.58 16.16 -12.63
CA GLY A 24 0.55 17.21 -11.60
C GLY A 24 -0.36 16.98 -10.39
N THR A 25 -0.46 15.75 -9.91
CA THR A 25 -1.39 15.37 -8.85
C THR A 25 -1.03 15.95 -7.48
N ALA A 26 -2.01 16.56 -6.83
CA ALA A 26 -1.90 16.93 -5.43
C ALA A 26 -1.70 15.67 -4.58
N VAL A 27 -0.81 15.75 -3.58
CA VAL A 27 -0.60 14.65 -2.63
C VAL A 27 -1.92 14.36 -1.91
N PRO A 28 -2.44 13.12 -1.94
CA PRO A 28 -3.71 12.78 -1.29
C PRO A 28 -3.61 13.01 0.23
N THR A 29 -4.69 13.42 0.85
CA THR A 29 -4.77 13.47 2.32
C THR A 29 -4.76 12.06 2.92
N VAL A 30 -4.35 11.93 4.18
CA VAL A 30 -4.37 10.64 4.90
C VAL A 30 -5.77 10.02 4.90
N ALA A 31 -6.81 10.84 5.00
CA ALA A 31 -8.20 10.38 4.94
C ALA A 31 -8.57 9.81 3.56
N GLU A 32 -8.13 10.46 2.47
CA GLU A 32 -8.33 9.95 1.11
C GLU A 32 -7.56 8.65 0.88
N LEU A 33 -6.34 8.52 1.41
CA LEU A 33 -5.57 7.28 1.33
C LEU A 33 -6.29 6.12 2.04
N HIS A 34 -6.74 6.33 3.27
CA HIS A 34 -7.46 5.27 4.02
C HIS A 34 -8.76 4.86 3.32
N GLU A 35 -9.54 5.82 2.82
CA GLU A 35 -10.76 5.51 2.06
C GLU A 35 -10.44 4.75 0.77
N ALA A 36 -9.37 5.13 0.05
CA ALA A 36 -8.93 4.41 -1.15
C ALA A 36 -8.50 2.98 -0.81
N VAL A 37 -7.75 2.76 0.27
CA VAL A 37 -7.33 1.42 0.72
C VAL A 37 -8.55 0.56 1.08
N ARG A 38 -9.55 1.12 1.75
CA ARG A 38 -10.81 0.44 2.07
C ARG A 38 -11.54 0.01 0.81
N ARG A 39 -11.68 0.90 -0.17
CA ARG A 39 -12.31 0.58 -1.46
C ARG A 39 -11.50 -0.43 -2.26
N PHE A 40 -10.18 -0.30 -2.22
CA PHE A 40 -9.29 -1.18 -2.96
C PHE A 40 -9.41 -2.62 -2.44
N ALA A 41 -9.49 -2.82 -1.12
CA ALA A 41 -9.71 -4.13 -0.51
C ALA A 41 -11.00 -4.84 -0.94
N LEU A 42 -12.00 -4.10 -1.44
CA LEU A 42 -13.23 -4.68 -2.00
C LEU A 42 -13.06 -5.20 -3.43
N VAL A 43 -11.99 -4.79 -4.13
CA VAL A 43 -11.69 -5.24 -5.48
C VAL A 43 -11.05 -6.63 -5.39
N GLU A 44 -11.69 -7.61 -6.03
CA GLU A 44 -11.16 -8.97 -6.18
C GLU A 44 -10.30 -9.05 -7.44
N PHE A 45 -9.05 -9.49 -7.28
CA PHE A 45 -8.12 -9.72 -8.38
C PHE A 45 -8.00 -11.22 -8.68
N ASP A 46 -7.56 -11.53 -9.90
CA ASP A 46 -7.31 -12.91 -10.33
C ASP A 46 -5.99 -13.43 -9.74
N VAL A 47 -6.03 -13.80 -8.46
CA VAL A 47 -4.93 -14.43 -7.72
C VAL A 47 -5.22 -15.92 -7.46
N PRO A 48 -4.19 -16.75 -7.27
CA PRO A 48 -4.36 -18.13 -6.83
C PRO A 48 -5.15 -18.26 -5.53
N ASP A 49 -5.89 -19.35 -5.40
CA ASP A 49 -6.59 -19.73 -4.16
C ASP A 49 -5.61 -20.40 -3.20
N SER A 50 -4.70 -19.60 -2.65
CA SER A 50 -3.70 -20.04 -1.68
C SER A 50 -3.49 -19.00 -0.57
N PRO A 51 -3.04 -19.41 0.62
CA PRO A 51 -2.71 -18.46 1.67
C PRO A 51 -1.79 -17.35 1.17
N ASP A 52 -1.95 -16.16 1.73
CA ASP A 52 -1.10 -14.99 1.47
C ASP A 52 -1.11 -14.46 0.03
N SER A 53 -2.09 -14.87 -0.79
CA SER A 53 -2.20 -14.51 -2.20
C SER A 53 -2.82 -13.13 -2.47
N ASP A 54 -3.58 -12.58 -1.52
CA ASP A 54 -4.08 -11.19 -1.55
C ASP A 54 -3.99 -10.62 -0.14
N GLY A 55 -3.12 -9.62 0.02
CA GLY A 55 -2.89 -8.99 1.31
C GLY A 55 -2.48 -7.54 1.21
N PHE A 56 -2.64 -6.83 2.32
CA PHE A 56 -2.10 -5.50 2.53
C PHE A 56 -1.02 -5.52 3.59
N LEU A 57 0.07 -4.81 3.31
CA LEU A 57 1.08 -4.42 4.27
C LEU A 57 0.91 -2.92 4.53
N PHE A 58 0.76 -2.55 5.80
CA PHE A 58 1.01 -1.19 6.25
C PHE A 58 2.45 -1.11 6.71
N GLN A 59 3.20 -0.13 6.19
CA GLN A 59 4.61 0.00 6.55
C GLN A 59 5.07 1.45 6.60
N TYR A 60 6.09 1.66 7.41
CA TYR A 60 6.87 2.89 7.39
C TYR A 60 8.31 2.66 7.80
N GLY A 61 9.19 3.54 7.37
CA GLY A 61 10.60 3.47 7.75
C GLY A 61 11.51 4.28 6.85
N LYS A 62 12.81 4.25 7.20
CA LYS A 62 13.86 4.84 6.38
C LYS A 62 14.18 3.94 5.19
N VAL A 63 14.29 4.54 4.01
CA VAL A 63 14.64 3.86 2.76
C VAL A 63 16.04 4.26 2.29
N ASN A 64 16.69 3.39 1.53
CA ASN A 64 18.07 3.57 1.03
C ASN A 64 18.20 3.55 -0.50
N TRP A 65 17.10 3.37 -1.23
CA TRP A 65 17.07 3.36 -2.70
C TRP A 65 16.88 4.76 -3.32
N LEU A 66 16.60 5.77 -2.50
CA LEU A 66 16.55 7.17 -2.94
C LEU A 66 17.88 7.89 -2.65
N PRO A 67 18.29 8.87 -3.48
CA PRO A 67 19.56 9.58 -3.30
C PRO A 67 19.66 10.33 -1.98
N GLU A 68 18.54 10.86 -1.48
CA GLU A 68 18.44 11.55 -0.21
C GLU A 68 17.81 10.65 0.87
N PRO A 69 18.27 10.74 2.14
CA PRO A 69 17.62 10.04 3.24
C PRO A 69 16.12 10.34 3.26
N THR A 70 15.32 9.32 3.00
CA THR A 70 13.87 9.44 2.87
C THR A 70 13.20 8.52 3.88
N PHE A 71 12.15 9.04 4.49
CA PHE A 71 11.21 8.25 5.28
C PHE A 71 9.94 8.04 4.45
N VAL A 72 9.49 6.79 4.36
CA VAL A 72 8.24 6.44 3.69
C VAL A 72 7.22 5.97 4.71
N VAL A 73 5.94 6.24 4.45
CA VAL A 73 4.81 5.63 5.16
C VAL A 73 3.69 5.40 4.16
N GLY A 74 3.08 4.23 4.21
CA GLY A 74 2.05 3.89 3.25
C GLY A 74 1.63 2.43 3.31
N PHE A 75 1.06 1.99 2.19
CA PHE A 75 0.50 0.67 2.02
C PHE A 75 1.13 -0.02 0.83
N VAL A 76 1.26 -1.34 0.91
CA VAL A 76 1.50 -2.22 -0.23
C VAL A 76 0.36 -3.21 -0.29
N ARG A 77 -0.29 -3.34 -1.44
CA ARG A 77 -1.14 -4.49 -1.71
C ARG A 77 -0.34 -5.53 -2.47
N GLN A 78 -0.18 -6.71 -1.90
CA GLN A 78 0.51 -7.83 -2.49
C GLN A 78 -0.50 -8.81 -3.11
N LEU A 79 -0.27 -9.15 -4.38
CA LEU A 79 -1.09 -10.06 -5.16
C LEU A 79 -0.21 -11.17 -5.74
N ALA A 80 -0.51 -12.43 -5.44
CA ALA A 80 0.26 -13.56 -5.97
C ALA A 80 0.02 -13.74 -7.47
N VAL A 81 1.12 -13.97 -8.21
CA VAL A 81 1.12 -14.34 -9.61
C VAL A 81 1.43 -15.84 -9.70
N ALA A 82 0.67 -16.57 -10.51
CA ALA A 82 0.96 -17.96 -10.84
C ALA A 82 1.37 -18.11 -12.30
N ASP A 83 2.25 -19.07 -12.55
CA ASP A 83 2.70 -19.44 -13.87
C ASP A 83 1.60 -20.18 -14.66
N VAL A 84 1.92 -20.58 -15.89
CA VAL A 84 1.00 -21.34 -16.77
C VAL A 84 0.58 -22.71 -16.22
N LYS A 85 1.24 -23.21 -15.17
CA LYS A 85 0.92 -24.46 -14.47
C LYS A 85 0.14 -24.23 -13.18
N GLY A 86 -0.09 -22.97 -12.80
CA GLY A 86 -0.73 -22.61 -11.54
C GLY A 86 0.22 -22.64 -10.34
N GLU A 87 1.53 -22.72 -10.55
CA GLU A 87 2.53 -22.64 -9.49
C GLU A 87 2.87 -21.17 -9.21
N HIS A 88 3.17 -20.84 -7.95
CA HIS A 88 3.59 -19.47 -7.59
C HIS A 88 4.84 -19.06 -8.38
N GLU A 89 4.77 -17.92 -9.06
CA GLU A 89 5.87 -17.35 -9.84
C GLU A 89 6.53 -16.19 -9.09
N CYS A 90 5.74 -15.18 -8.73
CA CYS A 90 6.19 -13.98 -8.06
C CYS A 90 5.02 -13.27 -7.37
N TYR A 91 5.27 -12.09 -6.79
CA TYR A 91 4.20 -11.20 -6.35
C TYR A 91 4.16 -9.94 -7.21
N SER A 92 2.95 -9.48 -7.52
CA SER A 92 2.71 -8.13 -7.97
C SER A 92 2.34 -7.26 -6.77
N GLN A 93 3.14 -6.24 -6.50
CA GLN A 93 2.96 -5.34 -5.37
C GLN A 93 2.55 -3.95 -5.85
N VAL A 94 1.38 -3.48 -5.43
CA VAL A 94 0.92 -2.11 -5.64
C VAL A 94 1.28 -1.27 -4.42
N LEU A 95 2.18 -0.31 -4.59
CA LEU A 95 2.67 0.59 -3.55
C LEU A 95 1.88 1.90 -3.57
N LEU A 96 1.49 2.37 -2.38
CA LEU A 96 0.83 3.65 -2.12
C LEU A 96 1.54 4.34 -0.97
N GLU A 97 2.51 5.22 -1.26
CA GLU A 97 3.40 5.76 -0.23
C GLU A 97 3.53 7.28 -0.25
N TYR A 98 3.58 7.87 0.94
CA TYR A 98 4.07 9.22 1.15
C TYR A 98 5.58 9.22 1.31
N ARG A 99 6.25 10.24 0.78
CA ARG A 99 7.69 10.46 0.95
C ARG A 99 7.97 11.72 1.73
N TYR A 100 8.76 11.59 2.79
CA TYR A 100 9.18 12.68 3.67
C TYR A 100 10.69 12.81 3.70
N ALA A 101 11.17 14.04 3.78
CA ALA A 101 12.56 14.29 4.10
C ALA A 101 12.83 13.77 5.53
N MET A 102 13.98 13.13 5.72
CA MET A 102 14.36 12.60 7.02
C MET A 102 14.57 13.73 8.04
N ASP A 103 14.04 13.54 9.25
CA ASP A 103 14.34 14.40 10.40
C ASP A 103 14.58 13.55 11.67
N PRO A 104 15.09 14.16 12.77
CA PRO A 104 15.39 13.42 13.99
C PRO A 104 14.19 12.69 14.61
N ASN A 105 12.97 13.22 14.48
CA ASN A 105 11.79 12.58 15.06
C ASN A 105 11.41 11.33 14.26
N LEU A 106 11.46 11.39 12.93
CA LEU A 106 11.29 10.24 12.05
C LEU A 106 12.43 9.22 12.22
N GLY A 107 13.64 9.67 12.60
CA GLY A 107 14.77 8.78 12.88
C GLY A 107 14.59 7.95 14.16
N LEU A 108 13.82 8.45 15.12
CA LEU A 108 13.61 7.79 16.42
C LEU A 108 12.50 6.73 16.37
N ILE A 109 11.49 6.89 15.51
CA ILE A 109 10.36 5.94 15.44
C ILE A 109 10.75 4.60 14.78
N GLY A 110 11.82 4.59 13.99
CA GLY A 110 12.32 3.38 13.33
C GLY A 110 11.44 2.92 12.18
N GLY A 111 11.38 1.60 11.97
CA GLY A 111 10.55 0.97 10.96
C GLY A 111 9.42 0.14 11.58
N HIS A 112 8.34 -0.05 10.83
CA HIS A 112 7.19 -0.85 11.22
C HIS A 112 6.55 -1.49 10.00
N GLU A 113 6.00 -2.68 10.22
CA GLU A 113 5.27 -3.49 9.25
C GLU A 113 4.10 -4.18 9.97
N ASP A 114 2.89 -4.06 9.46
CA ASP A 114 1.70 -4.79 9.91
C ASP A 114 0.93 -5.36 8.71
N TRP A 115 0.77 -6.68 8.68
CA TRP A 115 0.17 -7.41 7.58
C TRP A 115 -1.29 -7.76 7.84
N TRP A 116 -2.06 -7.73 6.76
CA TRP A 116 -3.37 -8.34 6.64
C TRP A 116 -3.44 -9.16 5.37
N PHE A 117 -4.04 -10.35 5.46
CA PHE A 117 -4.33 -11.20 4.31
C PHE A 117 -5.81 -11.53 4.27
N ARG A 118 -6.37 -11.63 3.06
CA ARG A 118 -7.80 -11.91 2.85
C ARG A 118 -8.25 -13.20 3.52
N ASP A 119 -7.42 -14.24 3.45
CA ASP A 119 -7.68 -15.55 4.05
C ASP A 119 -7.10 -15.69 5.48
N GLY A 120 -6.64 -14.57 6.04
CA GLY A 120 -6.09 -14.49 7.38
C GLY A 120 -7.15 -14.49 8.49
N PRO A 121 -6.74 -14.69 9.75
CA PRO A 121 -7.66 -14.75 10.89
C PRO A 121 -8.20 -13.39 11.34
N LYS A 122 -7.52 -12.28 10.97
CA LYS A 122 -7.88 -10.90 11.33
C LYS A 122 -8.76 -10.33 10.23
N SER A 123 -9.91 -9.74 10.58
CA SER A 123 -10.74 -9.09 9.57
C SER A 123 -10.07 -7.82 9.03
N PHE A 124 -10.37 -7.45 7.78
CA PHE A 124 -9.84 -6.22 7.18
C PHE A 124 -10.19 -5.00 8.04
N GLU A 125 -11.44 -4.93 8.51
CA GLU A 125 -11.94 -3.82 9.33
C GLU A 125 -11.24 -3.70 10.68
N GLU A 126 -10.83 -4.80 11.31
CA GLU A 126 -10.02 -4.76 12.53
C GLU A 126 -8.60 -4.30 12.25
N TRP A 127 -8.01 -4.74 11.13
CA TRP A 127 -6.67 -4.33 10.73
C TRP A 127 -6.61 -2.86 10.34
N ILE A 128 -7.46 -2.39 9.44
CA ILE A 128 -7.42 -0.99 8.98
C ILE A 128 -7.71 -0.01 10.12
N ARG A 129 -8.57 -0.36 11.09
CA ARG A 129 -8.78 0.46 12.31
C ARG A 129 -7.54 0.53 13.20
N SER A 130 -6.76 -0.56 13.27
CA SER A 130 -5.48 -0.57 13.98
C SER A 130 -4.48 0.37 13.29
N VAL A 131 -4.40 0.30 11.96
CA VAL A 131 -3.53 1.15 11.15
C VAL A 131 -3.93 2.62 11.23
N GLU A 132 -5.21 2.94 11.12
CA GLU A 132 -5.73 4.31 11.26
C GLU A 132 -5.41 4.93 12.63
N GLY A 133 -5.30 4.10 13.66
CA GLY A 133 -4.92 4.49 15.02
C GLY A 133 -3.41 4.55 15.28
N ASP A 134 -2.57 4.24 14.29
CA ASP A 134 -1.11 4.20 14.47
C ASP A 134 -0.56 5.62 14.78
N PRO A 135 0.32 5.76 15.79
CA PRO A 135 0.88 7.07 16.16
C PRO A 135 1.69 7.74 15.05
N ILE A 136 2.15 7.02 14.02
CA ILE A 136 2.85 7.62 12.89
C ILE A 136 2.03 8.71 12.21
N TRP A 137 0.70 8.54 12.10
CA TRP A 137 -0.16 9.54 11.47
C TRP A 137 -0.15 10.87 12.22
N GLY A 138 -0.11 10.82 13.56
CA GLY A 138 0.10 12.00 14.39
C GLY A 138 1.45 12.67 14.10
N LEU A 139 2.50 11.86 13.96
CA LEU A 139 3.85 12.37 13.67
C LEU A 139 3.98 13.01 12.29
N VAL A 140 3.36 12.41 11.26
CA VAL A 140 3.46 12.92 9.87
C VAL A 140 2.43 14.01 9.56
N SER A 141 1.33 14.13 10.31
CA SER A 141 0.30 15.16 10.08
C SER A 141 0.81 16.60 10.14
N GLY A 142 1.88 16.85 10.91
CA GLY A 142 2.54 18.16 11.00
C GLY A 142 3.66 18.36 9.98
N LYS A 143 3.83 17.45 9.02
CA LYS A 143 4.90 17.46 8.03
C LYS A 143 4.32 17.56 6.63
N ASN A 144 5.06 18.19 5.73
CA ASN A 144 4.70 18.22 4.32
C ASN A 144 5.43 17.06 3.61
N PRO A 145 4.70 16.04 3.10
CA PRO A 145 5.32 15.09 2.18
C PRO A 145 5.78 15.86 0.94
N TYR A 146 6.98 15.54 0.44
CA TYR A 146 7.46 16.13 -0.81
C TYR A 146 6.92 15.38 -2.05
N GLY A 147 6.30 14.22 -1.83
CA GLY A 147 5.67 13.45 -2.89
C GLY A 147 4.79 12.32 -2.34
N PHE A 148 3.96 11.82 -3.23
CA PHE A 148 3.20 10.58 -3.06
C PHE A 148 3.41 9.72 -4.30
N GLU A 149 3.64 8.44 -4.11
CA GLU A 149 3.84 7.47 -5.19
C GLU A 149 2.72 6.44 -5.18
N ALA A 150 2.16 6.19 -6.36
CA ALA A 150 1.35 5.02 -6.65
C ALA A 150 2.03 4.25 -7.78
N SER A 151 2.66 3.12 -7.46
CA SER A 151 3.41 2.30 -8.43
C SER A 151 3.06 0.82 -8.27
N GLN A 152 3.48 0.02 -9.25
CA GLN A 152 3.35 -1.42 -9.19
C GLN A 152 4.60 -2.08 -9.75
N ASP A 153 5.11 -3.03 -8.99
CA ASP A 153 6.33 -3.76 -9.31
C ASP A 153 6.09 -5.28 -9.16
N GLN A 154 6.90 -6.08 -9.85
CA GLN A 154 6.97 -7.52 -9.63
C GLN A 154 8.19 -7.83 -8.76
N VAL A 155 7.98 -8.62 -7.70
CA VAL A 155 9.01 -8.98 -6.71
C VAL A 155 9.09 -10.48 -6.47
#